data_AF-A0A8S9NC34-F1
#
_entry.id   AF-A0A8S9NC34-F1
#
_cell.length_a   1.000
_cell.length_b   1.000
_cell.length_c   1.000
_cell.angle_alpha   90.00
_cell.angle_beta   90.00
_cell.angle_gamma   90.00
#
_symmetry.space_group_name_H-M   'P 1'
#
loop_
_entity.id
_entity.type
_entity.pdbx_description
1 polymer ?
#
loop_
_entity_poly.entity_id
_entity_poly.type
_entity_poly.pdbx_seq_one_letter_code
_entity_poly.pdbx_strand_id
1 'polypeptide(L)'
;MLCDFVHIVSSLSPTKHFIIHSRKALLSGLSPADNRRIPPLKYEYFFALLRDFPDLKFTINGGINSVVEADAALSSGAHGVMLGRAAFYNPWHILGHVDTLIYGSPSSGITRRQVLEKYQVYGESVLGKYGKRGPNLRDIVRPLINLFHSEIGNGQWKRRTDAALLHCTTMKSFLDEVLPAIPDFVLDSSVVKEVPGREDLFADVRRLMPPPYQRESPKELAGPVILDEE
;
A
#
# COMPACT_ATOMS: atom_id res chain seq x y z
N MET A 1 -14.23 12.82 -18.41
CA MET A 1 -14.26 11.77 -17.33
C MET A 1 -12.96 10.96 -17.36
N LEU A 2 -12.68 10.03 -16.43
CA LEU A 2 -11.36 9.37 -16.22
C LEU A 2 -10.61 8.95 -17.50
N CYS A 3 -11.29 8.35 -18.48
CA CYS A 3 -10.68 7.95 -19.75
C CYS A 3 -10.16 9.14 -20.57
N ASP A 4 -10.85 10.29 -20.58
CA ASP A 4 -10.38 11.50 -21.24
C ASP A 4 -9.10 12.02 -20.59
N PHE A 5 -9.01 11.96 -19.26
CA PHE A 5 -7.79 12.33 -18.54
C PHE A 5 -6.62 11.43 -18.95
N VAL A 6 -6.82 10.11 -18.95
CA VAL A 6 -5.79 9.15 -19.38
C VAL A 6 -5.38 9.40 -20.83
N HIS A 7 -6.36 9.60 -21.73
CA HIS A 7 -6.10 9.88 -23.14
C HIS A 7 -5.28 11.17 -23.31
N ILE A 8 -5.72 12.29 -22.72
CA ILE A 8 -5.05 13.59 -22.80
C ILE A 8 -3.60 13.46 -22.30
N VAL A 9 -3.40 12.90 -21.10
CA VAL A 9 -2.06 12.78 -20.52
C VAL A 9 -1.17 11.87 -21.36
N SER A 10 -1.69 10.73 -21.82
CA SER A 10 -0.91 9.77 -22.63
C SER A 10 -0.58 10.25 -24.05
N SER A 11 -1.37 11.18 -24.59
CA SER A 11 -1.23 11.71 -25.95
C SER A 11 -0.39 12.98 -25.99
N LEU A 12 -0.47 13.81 -24.94
CA LEU A 12 0.25 15.08 -24.85
C LEU A 12 1.53 14.98 -24.01
N SER A 13 1.86 13.80 -23.49
CA SER A 13 3.09 13.59 -22.74
C SER A 13 3.70 12.20 -22.98
N PRO A 14 4.96 11.96 -22.56
CA PRO A 14 5.57 10.63 -22.59
C PRO A 14 5.00 9.63 -21.58
N THR A 15 4.01 10.02 -20.76
CA THR A 15 3.46 9.16 -19.70
C THR A 15 2.75 7.95 -20.29
N LYS A 16 3.26 6.75 -19.98
CA LYS A 16 2.67 5.47 -20.41
C LYS A 16 2.27 4.53 -19.26
N HIS A 17 2.53 4.92 -18.01
CA HIS A 17 2.18 4.15 -16.83
C HIS A 17 1.35 5.01 -15.87
N PHE A 18 0.15 4.52 -15.54
CA PHE A 18 -0.77 5.19 -14.65
C PHE A 18 -0.99 4.35 -13.39
N ILE A 19 -1.02 5.02 -12.25
CA ILE A 19 -1.38 4.40 -10.97
C ILE A 19 -2.73 4.94 -10.56
N ILE A 20 -3.73 4.08 -10.52
CA ILE A 20 -5.12 4.49 -10.32
C ILE A 20 -5.58 4.03 -8.95
N HIS A 21 -5.83 4.98 -8.07
CA HIS A 21 -6.59 4.70 -6.86
C HIS A 21 -8.05 4.49 -7.26
N SER A 22 -8.60 3.31 -7.01
CA SER A 22 -9.95 2.89 -7.43
C SER A 22 -11.05 3.52 -6.58
N ARG A 23 -10.86 4.75 -6.11
CA ARG A 23 -11.80 5.49 -5.28
C ARG A 23 -11.78 6.94 -5.68
N LYS A 24 -12.96 7.54 -5.85
CA LYS A 24 -13.08 8.97 -6.12
C LYS A 24 -12.64 9.78 -4.90
N ALA A 25 -11.78 10.77 -5.11
CA ALA A 25 -11.51 11.80 -4.13
C ALA A 25 -12.59 12.89 -4.21
N LEU A 26 -13.28 13.14 -3.10
CA LEU A 26 -14.25 14.22 -2.94
C LEU A 26 -13.59 15.36 -2.17
N LEU A 27 -13.34 16.48 -2.86
CA LEU A 27 -12.59 17.61 -2.32
C LEU A 27 -13.45 18.54 -1.44
N SER A 28 -14.77 18.40 -1.50
CA SER A 28 -15.71 19.10 -0.63
C SER A 28 -16.44 18.10 0.28
N GLY A 29 -16.63 18.49 1.54
CA GLY A 29 -17.45 17.76 2.50
C GLY A 29 -16.81 16.55 3.19
N LEU A 30 -15.63 16.07 2.75
CA LEU A 30 -14.94 14.93 3.38
C LEU A 30 -13.49 15.25 3.79
N SER A 31 -13.09 14.76 4.96
CA SER A 31 -11.69 14.80 5.40
C SER A 31 -10.80 13.87 4.54
N PRO A 32 -9.45 14.03 4.55
CA PRO A 32 -8.55 13.08 3.89
C PRO A 32 -8.68 11.64 4.40
N ALA A 33 -9.04 11.45 5.68
CA ALA A 33 -9.30 10.13 6.25
C ALA A 33 -10.60 9.53 5.73
N ASP A 34 -11.67 10.33 5.67
CA ASP A 34 -12.96 9.92 5.15
C ASP A 34 -12.92 9.63 3.66
N ASN A 35 -12.15 10.39 2.88
CA ASN A 35 -11.90 10.10 1.47
C ASN A 35 -11.29 8.72 1.23
N ARG A 36 -10.63 8.12 2.23
CA ARG A 36 -10.09 6.75 2.17
C ARG A 36 -11.04 5.68 2.70
N ARG A 37 -12.21 6.06 3.24
CA ARG A 37 -13.19 5.13 3.84
C ARG A 37 -14.59 5.23 3.21
N ILE A 38 -15.10 6.42 2.93
CA ILE A 38 -16.50 6.67 2.57
C ILE A 38 -16.82 6.40 1.09
N PRO A 39 -16.15 7.01 0.08
CA PRO A 39 -16.50 6.72 -1.31
C PRO A 39 -16.22 5.24 -1.61
N PRO A 40 -17.11 4.54 -2.33
CA PRO A 40 -16.93 3.12 -2.62
C PRO A 40 -15.73 2.90 -3.53
N LEU A 41 -15.18 1.68 -3.46
CA LEU A 41 -14.19 1.23 -4.42
C LEU A 41 -14.88 0.95 -5.76
N LYS A 42 -14.19 1.28 -6.84
CA LYS A 42 -14.68 1.31 -8.21
C LYS A 42 -13.70 0.61 -9.14
N TYR A 43 -13.42 -0.65 -8.85
CA TYR A 43 -12.48 -1.48 -9.59
C TYR A 43 -12.92 -1.72 -11.04
N GLU A 44 -14.22 -1.72 -11.31
CA GLU A 44 -14.78 -1.87 -12.65
C GLU A 44 -14.26 -0.83 -13.64
N TYR A 45 -14.01 0.40 -13.16
CA TYR A 45 -13.41 1.46 -13.97
C TYR A 45 -11.92 1.24 -14.19
N PHE A 46 -11.19 0.68 -13.21
CA PHE A 46 -9.79 0.32 -13.40
C PHE A 46 -9.64 -0.74 -14.50
N PHE A 47 -10.42 -1.82 -14.44
CA PHE A 47 -10.31 -2.90 -15.43
C PHE A 47 -10.82 -2.47 -16.81
N ALA A 48 -11.77 -1.53 -16.89
CA ALA A 48 -12.15 -0.92 -18.17
C ALA A 48 -10.99 -0.15 -18.83
N LEU A 49 -10.09 0.47 -18.06
CA LEU A 49 -8.90 1.13 -18.63
C LEU A 49 -7.95 0.15 -19.32
N LEU A 50 -7.82 -1.08 -18.79
CA LEU A 50 -7.01 -2.12 -19.42
C LEU A 50 -7.55 -2.49 -20.81
N ARG A 51 -8.88 -2.54 -20.95
CA ARG A 51 -9.57 -2.78 -22.23
C ARG A 51 -9.42 -1.59 -23.17
N ASP A 52 -9.64 -0.38 -22.66
CA ASP A 52 -9.77 0.83 -23.48
C ASP A 52 -8.41 1.42 -23.90
N PHE A 53 -7.33 1.07 -23.20
CA PHE A 53 -5.98 1.57 -23.46
C PHE A 53 -4.93 0.43 -23.41
N PRO A 54 -4.97 -0.55 -24.34
CA PRO A 54 -4.11 -1.73 -24.30
C PRO A 54 -2.60 -1.42 -24.41
N ASP A 55 -2.24 -0.27 -24.97
CA ASP A 55 -0.84 0.17 -25.11
C ASP A 55 -0.27 0.86 -23.85
N LEU A 56 -1.10 1.06 -22.82
CA LEU A 56 -0.71 1.71 -21.57
C LEU A 56 -0.60 0.68 -20.43
N LYS A 57 0.27 1.00 -19.46
CA LYS A 57 0.42 0.20 -18.24
C LYS A 57 -0.41 0.81 -17.12
N PHE A 58 -1.06 -0.04 -16.34
CA PHE A 58 -1.86 0.41 -15.21
C PHE A 58 -1.55 -0.38 -13.94
N THR A 59 -1.28 0.34 -12.86
CA THR A 59 -1.15 -0.21 -11.50
C THR A 59 -2.40 0.11 -10.70
N ILE A 60 -3.04 -0.91 -10.16
CA ILE A 60 -4.23 -0.74 -9.32
C ILE A 60 -3.83 -0.35 -7.90
N ASN A 61 -4.60 0.55 -7.30
CA ASN A 61 -4.47 0.94 -5.92
C ASN A 61 -5.85 1.08 -5.25
N GLY A 62 -5.83 0.99 -3.91
CA GLY A 62 -6.99 1.25 -3.06
C GLY A 62 -7.69 -0.04 -2.65
N GLY A 63 -7.82 -0.27 -1.34
CA GLY A 63 -8.64 -1.36 -0.79
C GLY A 63 -8.09 -2.77 -0.89
N ILE A 64 -6.90 -2.97 -1.47
CA ILE A 64 -6.22 -4.27 -1.53
C ILE A 64 -5.44 -4.49 -0.22
N ASN A 65 -5.78 -5.55 0.50
CA ASN A 65 -5.35 -5.79 1.89
C ASN A 65 -4.61 -7.11 2.11
N SER A 66 -4.37 -7.91 1.08
CA SER A 66 -3.59 -9.16 1.17
C SER A 66 -2.74 -9.38 -0.08
N VAL A 67 -1.76 -10.28 0.01
CA VAL A 67 -0.95 -10.69 -1.15
C VAL A 67 -1.78 -11.53 -2.11
N VAL A 68 -2.74 -12.31 -1.60
CA VAL A 68 -3.71 -13.05 -2.43
C VAL A 68 -4.56 -12.11 -3.28
N GLU A 69 -5.09 -11.03 -2.71
CA GLU A 69 -5.82 -10.01 -3.49
C GLU A 69 -4.90 -9.30 -4.51
N ALA A 70 -3.62 -9.08 -4.17
CA ALA A 70 -2.67 -8.52 -5.12
C ALA A 70 -2.43 -9.48 -6.31
N ASP A 71 -2.23 -10.76 -6.04
CA ASP A 71 -2.07 -11.79 -7.07
C ASP A 71 -3.31 -11.93 -7.97
N ALA A 72 -4.52 -11.86 -7.39
CA ALA A 72 -5.76 -11.86 -8.15
C ALA A 72 -5.88 -10.66 -9.11
N ALA A 73 -5.42 -9.47 -8.68
CA ALA A 73 -5.40 -8.29 -9.54
C ALA A 73 -4.40 -8.43 -10.70
N LEU A 74 -3.20 -8.97 -10.43
CA LEU A 74 -2.18 -9.25 -11.44
C LEU A 74 -2.68 -10.29 -12.44
N SER A 75 -3.26 -11.39 -11.96
CA SER A 75 -3.88 -12.44 -12.77
C SER A 75 -5.05 -11.92 -13.62
N SER A 76 -5.71 -10.86 -13.16
CA SER A 76 -6.78 -10.17 -13.89
C SER A 76 -6.28 -9.12 -14.90
N GLY A 77 -4.97 -9.00 -15.09
CA GLY A 77 -4.34 -8.20 -16.14
C GLY A 77 -3.75 -6.86 -15.69
N ALA A 78 -3.79 -6.52 -14.39
CA ALA A 78 -3.12 -5.32 -13.90
C ALA A 78 -1.59 -5.43 -14.12
N HIS A 79 -0.95 -4.35 -14.55
CA HIS A 79 0.52 -4.32 -14.70
C HIS A 79 1.23 -4.37 -13.34
N GLY A 80 0.59 -3.85 -12.29
CA GLY A 80 1.11 -3.90 -10.93
C GLY A 80 0.03 -3.62 -9.90
N VAL A 81 0.39 -3.81 -8.63
CA VAL A 81 -0.47 -3.50 -7.48
C VAL A 81 0.29 -2.62 -6.52
N MET A 82 -0.32 -1.50 -6.11
CA MET A 82 0.24 -0.65 -5.06
C MET A 82 -0.52 -0.88 -3.76
N LEU A 83 0.18 -1.39 -2.74
CA LEU A 83 -0.32 -1.50 -1.37
C LEU A 83 0.19 -0.34 -0.52
N GLY A 84 -0.70 0.29 0.23
CA GLY A 84 -0.37 1.38 1.16
C GLY A 84 -0.60 0.97 2.60
N ARG A 85 -1.81 1.25 3.11
CA ARG A 85 -2.19 0.99 4.51
C ARG A 85 -1.98 -0.45 4.95
N ALA A 86 -2.27 -1.43 4.10
CA ALA A 86 -2.10 -2.84 4.43
C ALA A 86 -0.64 -3.16 4.78
N ALA A 87 0.30 -2.74 3.95
CA ALA A 87 1.74 -2.89 4.20
C ALA A 87 2.20 -2.13 5.46
N PHE A 88 1.57 -0.98 5.78
CA PHE A 88 1.92 -0.23 6.99
C PHE A 88 1.36 -0.86 8.29
N TYR A 89 0.12 -1.37 8.26
CA TYR A 89 -0.54 -1.91 9.45
C TYR A 89 -0.19 -3.38 9.71
N ASN A 90 0.20 -4.12 8.67
CA ASN A 90 0.57 -5.52 8.76
C ASN A 90 1.81 -5.84 7.90
N PRO A 91 2.96 -5.18 8.13
CA PRO A 91 4.13 -5.30 7.27
C PRO A 91 4.67 -6.73 7.17
N TRP A 92 4.69 -7.48 8.29
CA TRP A 92 5.27 -8.82 8.32
C TRP A 92 4.56 -9.79 7.37
N HIS A 93 3.23 -9.88 7.47
CA HIS A 93 2.47 -10.80 6.64
C HIS A 93 2.31 -10.27 5.20
N ILE A 94 2.13 -8.96 5.02
CA ILE A 94 1.95 -8.41 3.67
C ILE A 94 3.24 -8.44 2.87
N LEU A 95 4.35 -7.94 3.42
CA LEU A 95 5.60 -7.82 2.66
C LEU A 95 6.41 -9.12 2.67
N GLY A 96 6.31 -9.90 3.75
CA GLY A 96 7.05 -11.16 3.91
C GLY A 96 6.70 -12.24 2.87
N HIS A 97 5.57 -12.11 2.19
CA HIS A 97 5.11 -13.05 1.16
C HIS A 97 5.37 -12.60 -0.28
N VAL A 98 5.66 -11.32 -0.51
CA VAL A 98 5.73 -10.74 -1.86
C VAL A 98 6.76 -11.45 -2.73
N ASP A 99 7.99 -11.62 -2.24
CA ASP A 99 9.07 -12.27 -3.01
C ASP A 99 8.67 -13.68 -3.46
N THR A 100 8.02 -14.44 -2.58
CA THR A 100 7.64 -15.84 -2.86
C THR A 100 6.39 -15.97 -3.72
N LEU A 101 5.32 -15.24 -3.39
CA LEU A 101 4.00 -15.44 -4.02
C LEU A 101 3.86 -14.64 -5.32
N ILE A 102 4.47 -13.46 -5.41
CA ILE A 102 4.35 -12.59 -6.59
C ILE A 102 5.52 -12.79 -7.55
N TYR A 103 6.74 -12.92 -7.02
CA TYR A 103 7.95 -13.02 -7.85
C TYR A 103 8.51 -14.44 -7.97
N GLY A 104 7.92 -15.44 -7.30
CA GLY A 104 8.36 -16.83 -7.37
C GLY A 104 9.74 -17.09 -6.79
N SER A 105 10.27 -16.17 -5.97
CA SER A 105 11.57 -16.34 -5.32
C SER A 105 11.50 -17.43 -4.24
N PRO A 106 12.61 -18.13 -3.94
CA PRO A 106 12.67 -19.01 -2.78
C PRO A 106 12.36 -18.27 -1.48
N SER A 107 11.73 -18.94 -0.52
CA SER A 107 11.53 -18.36 0.80
C SER A 107 12.89 -18.08 1.44
N SER A 108 13.05 -16.86 1.99
CA SER A 108 14.27 -16.49 2.70
C SER A 108 14.41 -17.18 4.05
N GLY A 109 13.31 -17.73 4.60
CA GLY A 109 13.26 -18.30 5.95
C GLY A 109 13.57 -17.29 7.06
N ILE A 110 13.63 -15.99 6.74
CA ILE A 110 14.05 -14.97 7.70
C ILE A 110 13.04 -14.84 8.84
N THR A 111 13.54 -14.73 10.06
CA THR A 111 12.72 -14.54 11.25
C THR A 111 12.60 -13.07 11.62
N ARG A 112 11.61 -12.71 12.46
CA ARG A 112 11.47 -11.34 12.96
C ARG A 112 12.71 -10.91 13.75
N ARG A 113 13.30 -11.84 14.52
CA ARG A 113 14.55 -11.61 15.26
C ARG A 113 15.67 -11.16 14.32
N GLN A 114 15.91 -11.92 13.24
CA GLN A 114 16.96 -11.61 12.27
C GLN A 114 16.70 -10.28 11.54
N VAL A 115 15.44 -9.95 11.25
CA VAL A 115 15.09 -8.63 10.69
C VAL A 115 15.43 -7.53 11.68
N LEU A 116 15.06 -7.68 12.95
CA LEU A 116 15.34 -6.69 14.00
C LEU A 116 16.83 -6.51 14.27
N GLU A 117 17.62 -7.58 14.24
CA GLU A 117 19.09 -7.53 14.35
C GLU A 117 19.70 -6.71 13.21
N LYS A 118 19.28 -6.97 11.96
CA LYS A 118 19.69 -6.17 10.80
C LYS A 118 19.22 -4.71 10.90
N TYR A 119 18.00 -4.51 11.39
CA TYR A 119 17.41 -3.18 11.55
C TYR A 119 18.10 -2.37 12.66
N GLN A 120 18.61 -3.03 13.71
CA GLN A 120 19.43 -2.39 14.73
C GLN A 120 20.68 -1.79 14.09
N VAL A 121 21.42 -2.57 13.30
CA VAL A 121 22.63 -2.10 12.60
C VAL A 121 22.31 -0.91 11.69
N TYR A 122 21.23 -1.01 10.91
CA TYR A 122 20.75 0.08 10.07
C TYR A 122 20.42 1.34 10.89
N GLY A 123 19.63 1.20 11.95
CA GLY A 123 19.16 2.33 12.74
C GLY A 123 20.28 3.03 13.50
N GLU A 124 21.24 2.29 14.06
CA GLU A 124 22.45 2.89 14.66
C GLU A 124 23.26 3.68 13.61
N SER A 125 23.40 3.13 12.40
CA SER A 125 24.09 3.84 11.30
C SER A 125 23.38 5.15 10.93
N VAL A 126 22.05 5.16 10.86
CA VAL A 126 21.27 6.37 10.54
C VAL A 126 21.40 7.42 11.66
N LEU A 127 21.28 7.01 12.92
CA LEU A 127 21.45 7.91 14.07
C LEU A 127 22.83 8.57 14.10
N GLY A 128 23.88 7.79 13.81
CA GLY A 128 25.26 8.30 13.77
C GLY A 128 25.56 9.20 12.57
N LYS A 129 25.05 8.85 11.38
CA LYS A 129 25.43 9.50 10.11
C LYS A 129 24.94 10.95 9.99
N TYR A 130 23.73 11.23 10.45
CA TYR A 130 23.08 12.53 10.20
C TYR A 130 23.08 13.45 11.43
N GLY A 131 23.56 12.97 12.58
CA GLY A 131 23.63 13.73 13.83
C GLY A 131 22.29 14.33 14.26
N LYS A 132 22.33 15.44 15.01
CA LYS A 132 21.12 16.07 15.60
C LYS A 132 20.09 16.61 14.60
N ARG A 133 20.45 16.77 13.32
CA ARG A 133 19.55 17.25 12.26
C ARG A 133 18.94 16.09 11.45
N GLY A 134 19.35 14.86 11.72
CA GLY A 134 18.84 13.66 11.07
C GLY A 134 17.59 13.07 11.72
N PRO A 135 17.12 11.92 11.20
CA PRO A 135 16.07 11.14 11.84
C PRO A 135 16.47 10.80 13.29
N ASN A 136 15.55 10.98 14.21
CA ASN A 136 15.74 10.55 15.59
C ASN A 136 15.29 9.08 15.78
N LEU A 137 15.47 8.54 16.98
CA LEU A 137 15.09 7.16 17.29
C LEU A 137 13.61 6.87 17.00
N ARG A 138 12.72 7.81 17.29
CA ARG A 138 11.27 7.67 17.03
C ARG A 138 10.98 7.56 15.54
N ASP A 139 11.67 8.32 14.70
CA ASP A 139 11.52 8.24 13.24
C ASP A 139 11.96 6.87 12.70
N ILE A 140 13.03 6.32 13.27
CA ILE A 140 13.59 5.02 12.89
C ILE A 140 12.75 3.86 13.43
N VAL A 141 12.19 3.97 14.64
CA VAL A 141 11.36 2.92 15.26
C VAL A 141 9.94 2.89 14.67
N ARG A 142 9.43 4.02 14.17
CA ARG A 142 8.06 4.14 13.66
C ARG A 142 7.63 3.03 12.68
N PRO A 143 8.44 2.59 11.70
CA PRO A 143 8.08 1.48 10.81
C PRO A 143 7.94 0.13 11.52
N LEU A 144 8.59 -0.07 12.67
CA LEU A 144 8.56 -1.33 13.43
C LEU A 144 7.30 -1.47 14.30
N ILE A 145 6.52 -0.40 14.51
CA ILE A 145 5.42 -0.38 15.49
C ILE A 145 4.37 -1.46 15.24
N ASN A 146 4.18 -1.87 13.98
CA ASN A 146 3.22 -2.89 13.57
C ASN A 146 3.87 -4.21 13.13
N LEU A 147 5.17 -4.43 13.42
CA LEU A 147 5.87 -5.67 13.04
C LEU A 147 5.21 -6.94 13.62
N PHE A 148 4.60 -6.80 14.80
CA PHE A 148 3.91 -7.87 15.55
C PHE A 148 2.39 -7.77 15.44
N HIS A 149 1.85 -7.19 14.36
CA HIS A 149 0.40 -7.10 14.16
C HIS A 149 -0.28 -8.48 14.33
N SER A 150 -1.36 -8.53 15.11
CA SER A 150 -2.10 -9.76 15.47
C SER A 150 -1.32 -10.85 16.22
N GLU A 151 -0.08 -10.60 16.65
CA GLU A 151 0.72 -11.56 17.40
C GLU A 151 0.53 -11.44 18.92
N ILE A 152 0.85 -12.53 19.63
CA ILE A 152 0.96 -12.53 21.09
C ILE A 152 2.08 -11.55 21.49
N GLY A 153 1.80 -10.68 22.46
CA GLY A 153 2.74 -9.67 22.93
C GLY A 153 2.65 -8.31 22.21
N ASN A 154 1.93 -8.19 21.09
CA ASN A 154 1.80 -6.94 20.32
C ASN A 154 1.37 -5.73 21.16
N GLY A 155 0.37 -5.89 22.04
CA GLY A 155 -0.10 -4.81 22.91
C GLY A 155 0.99 -4.35 23.89
N GLN A 156 1.76 -5.28 24.45
CA GLN A 156 2.87 -4.97 25.35
C GLN A 156 4.05 -4.34 24.59
N TRP A 157 4.35 -4.82 23.38
CA TRP A 157 5.33 -4.21 22.48
C TRP A 157 5.03 -2.74 22.22
N LYS A 158 3.78 -2.39 21.88
CA LYS A 158 3.39 -1.00 21.63
C LYS A 158 3.55 -0.13 22.87
N ARG A 159 3.05 -0.60 24.03
CA ARG A 159 3.17 0.13 25.31
C ARG A 159 4.63 0.34 25.72
N ARG A 160 5.46 -0.70 25.62
CA ARG A 160 6.89 -0.60 25.94
C ARG A 160 7.63 0.28 24.94
N THR A 161 7.24 0.24 23.66
CA THR A 161 7.80 1.16 22.65
C THR A 161 7.54 2.61 23.01
N ASP A 162 6.29 2.95 23.38
CA ASP A 162 5.96 4.31 23.78
C ASP A 162 6.74 4.77 25.02
N ALA A 163 6.90 3.89 26.01
CA ALA A 163 7.69 4.16 27.21
C ALA A 163 9.19 4.30 26.91
N ALA A 164 9.79 3.34 26.18
CA ALA A 164 11.20 3.34 25.81
C ALA A 164 11.59 4.58 24.99
N LEU A 165 10.70 5.05 24.11
CA LEU A 165 10.93 6.25 23.30
C LEU A 165 10.94 7.56 24.11
N LEU A 166 10.70 7.53 25.42
CA LEU A 166 10.88 8.69 26.31
C LEU A 166 12.32 8.86 26.79
N HIS A 167 13.10 7.78 26.88
CA HIS A 167 14.45 7.82 27.47
C HIS A 167 15.54 7.09 26.67
N CYS A 168 15.20 6.10 25.84
CA CYS A 168 16.17 5.45 24.96
C CYS A 168 16.67 6.41 23.87
N THR A 169 17.96 6.34 23.59
CA THR A 169 18.62 7.17 22.56
C THR A 169 19.30 6.36 21.47
N THR A 170 19.41 5.04 21.63
CA THR A 170 20.03 4.12 20.67
C THR A 170 19.07 2.99 20.31
N MET A 171 19.26 2.38 19.14
CA MET A 171 18.45 1.22 18.73
C MET A 171 18.70 0.02 19.65
N LYS A 172 19.95 -0.19 20.08
CA LYS A 172 20.27 -1.29 21.00
C LYS A 172 19.53 -1.16 22.32
N SER A 173 19.63 0.00 22.99
CA SER A 173 18.96 0.23 24.28
C SER A 173 17.45 0.10 24.15
N PHE A 174 16.88 0.59 23.05
CA PHE A 174 15.47 0.42 22.73
C PHE A 174 15.09 -1.07 22.63
N LEU A 175 15.74 -1.85 21.77
CA LEU A 175 15.40 -3.26 21.53
C LEU A 175 15.59 -4.12 22.78
N ASP A 176 16.67 -3.91 23.55
CA ASP A 176 16.93 -4.61 24.82
C ASP A 176 15.76 -4.43 25.81
N GLU A 177 15.10 -3.27 25.83
CA GLU A 177 13.98 -2.98 26.73
C GLU A 177 12.63 -3.53 26.22
N VAL A 178 12.38 -3.42 24.91
CA VAL A 178 11.07 -3.74 24.34
C VAL A 178 10.90 -5.23 23.97
N LEU A 179 11.95 -5.89 23.50
CA LEU A 179 11.87 -7.28 23.00
C LEU A 179 11.54 -8.33 24.05
N PRO A 180 11.91 -8.20 25.34
CA PRO A 180 11.49 -9.17 26.36
C PRO A 180 9.96 -9.30 26.53
N ALA A 181 9.16 -8.41 25.94
CA ALA A 181 7.70 -8.53 25.91
C ALA A 181 7.15 -9.46 24.81
N ILE A 182 7.99 -9.86 23.85
CA ILE A 182 7.60 -10.75 22.75
C ILE A 182 8.12 -12.16 23.04
N PRO A 183 7.28 -13.19 23.00
CA PRO A 183 7.72 -14.58 23.15
C PRO A 183 8.71 -15.00 22.05
N ASP A 184 9.70 -15.83 22.39
CA ASP A 184 10.71 -16.29 21.43
C ASP A 184 10.10 -17.01 20.22
N PHE A 185 9.04 -17.81 20.42
CA PHE A 185 8.38 -18.48 19.29
C PHE A 185 7.76 -17.50 18.28
N VAL A 186 7.40 -16.28 18.69
CA VAL A 186 6.93 -15.22 17.77
C VAL A 186 8.12 -14.59 17.04
N LEU A 187 9.21 -14.31 17.76
CA LEU A 187 10.44 -13.74 17.21
C LEU A 187 11.12 -14.66 16.19
N ASP A 188 11.09 -15.96 16.45
CA ASP A 188 11.79 -17.00 15.70
C ASP A 188 10.89 -17.70 14.68
N SER A 189 9.61 -17.34 14.61
CA SER A 189 8.75 -17.73 13.49
C SER A 189 9.19 -17.02 12.20
N SER A 190 9.39 -17.81 11.14
CA SER A 190 9.48 -17.27 9.78
C SER A 190 8.08 -16.93 9.27
N VAL A 191 8.00 -16.19 8.16
CA VAL A 191 6.72 -15.93 7.49
C VAL A 191 6.13 -17.28 7.04
N VAL A 192 5.09 -17.76 7.72
CA VAL A 192 4.38 -19.01 7.40
C VAL A 192 3.51 -18.76 6.17
N LYS A 193 3.46 -19.70 5.21
CA LYS A 193 2.58 -19.61 4.04
C LYS A 193 1.16 -19.20 4.45
N GLU A 194 0.70 -18.06 3.95
CA GLU A 194 -0.67 -17.60 4.12
C GLU A 194 -1.67 -18.70 3.68
N VAL A 195 -2.72 -18.87 4.48
CA VAL A 195 -3.89 -19.71 4.20
C VAL A 195 -4.89 -18.88 3.37
N PRO A 196 -5.71 -19.47 2.47
CA PRO A 196 -6.30 -18.78 1.33
C PRO A 196 -7.11 -17.54 1.69
N GLY A 197 -7.02 -16.53 0.82
CA GLY A 197 -7.87 -15.36 0.87
C GLY A 197 -9.36 -15.72 0.74
N ARG A 198 -10.19 -14.78 1.21
CA ARG A 198 -11.64 -14.70 0.95
C ARG A 198 -11.95 -14.71 -0.54
N GLU A 199 -13.25 -14.84 -0.87
CA GLU A 199 -13.86 -14.62 -2.20
C GLU A 199 -13.03 -13.70 -3.11
N ASP A 200 -12.81 -14.14 -4.35
CA ASP A 200 -12.09 -13.37 -5.36
C ASP A 200 -12.74 -11.97 -5.52
N LEU A 201 -12.01 -10.96 -5.03
CA LEU A 201 -12.42 -9.55 -4.99
C LEU A 201 -12.78 -9.01 -6.39
N PHE A 202 -12.29 -9.66 -7.45
CA PHE A 202 -12.46 -9.23 -8.83
C PHE A 202 -13.35 -10.16 -9.66
N ALA A 203 -13.94 -11.20 -9.08
CA ALA A 203 -14.72 -12.21 -9.81
C ALA A 203 -15.83 -11.61 -10.69
N ASP A 204 -16.56 -10.61 -10.19
CA ASP A 204 -17.65 -9.96 -10.91
C ASP A 204 -17.25 -8.68 -11.64
N VAL A 205 -15.97 -8.27 -11.58
CA VAL A 205 -15.55 -6.95 -12.06
C VAL A 205 -15.82 -6.77 -13.56
N ARG A 206 -15.69 -7.85 -14.34
CA ARG A 206 -15.93 -7.85 -15.78
C ARG A 206 -17.39 -7.56 -16.14
N ARG A 207 -18.34 -7.99 -15.31
CA ARG A 207 -19.78 -7.77 -15.52
C ARG A 207 -20.20 -6.34 -15.19
N LEU A 208 -19.43 -5.67 -14.33
CA LEU A 208 -19.71 -4.32 -13.85
C LEU A 208 -19.00 -3.23 -14.66
N MET A 209 -18.15 -3.60 -15.63
CA MET A 209 -17.39 -2.63 -16.41
C MET A 209 -18.32 -1.67 -17.16
N PRO A 210 -17.98 -0.36 -17.21
CA PRO A 210 -18.68 0.57 -18.07
C PRO A 210 -18.54 0.20 -19.56
N PRO A 211 -19.40 0.75 -20.44
CA PRO A 211 -19.26 0.61 -21.89
C PRO A 211 -17.85 0.98 -22.38
N PRO A 212 -17.40 0.44 -23.52
CA PRO A 212 -16.16 0.85 -24.18
C PRO A 212 -16.05 2.36 -24.31
N TYR A 213 -14.88 2.89 -24.00
CA TYR A 213 -14.63 4.33 -24.16
C TYR A 213 -14.79 4.72 -25.63
N GLN A 214 -15.71 5.65 -25.89
CA GLN A 214 -15.89 6.30 -27.18
C GLN A 214 -15.45 7.75 -27.04
N ARG A 215 -14.55 8.19 -27.92
CA ARG A 215 -14.12 9.58 -27.95
C ARG A 215 -15.24 10.43 -28.56
N GLU A 216 -15.78 11.36 -27.79
CA GLU A 216 -16.66 12.39 -28.35
C GLU A 216 -15.85 13.24 -29.34
N SER A 217 -16.46 13.49 -30.51
CA SER A 217 -15.81 14.32 -31.53
C SER A 217 -15.63 15.74 -30.98
N PRO A 218 -14.58 16.50 -31.38
CA PRO A 218 -14.34 17.85 -30.86
C PRO A 218 -15.50 18.86 -31.04
N LYS A 219 -16.58 18.51 -31.74
CA LYS A 219 -17.74 19.38 -31.99
C LYS A 219 -18.74 19.48 -30.84
N GLU A 220 -18.73 18.57 -29.86
CA GLU A 220 -19.75 18.55 -28.79
C GLU A 220 -19.35 19.31 -27.51
N LEU A 221 -18.06 19.66 -27.35
CA LEU A 221 -17.55 20.45 -26.22
C LEU A 221 -17.76 21.97 -26.36
N ALA A 222 -18.35 22.42 -27.47
CA ALA A 222 -18.73 23.81 -27.73
C ALA A 222 -20.24 24.01 -27.59
N GLY A 223 -20.81 23.65 -26.43
CA GLY A 223 -22.12 24.15 -26.02
C GLY A 223 -22.01 25.64 -25.61
N PRO A 224 -23.04 26.47 -25.85
CA PRO A 224 -22.94 27.90 -25.59
C PRO A 224 -22.70 28.15 -24.10
N VAL A 225 -21.63 28.89 -23.80
CA VAL A 225 -21.44 29.49 -22.48
C VAL A 225 -22.49 30.58 -22.36
N ILE A 226 -23.61 30.26 -21.71
CA ILE A 226 -24.54 31.26 -21.22
C ILE A 226 -23.83 31.91 -20.03
N LEU A 227 -23.32 33.12 -20.25
CA LEU A 227 -22.97 34.04 -19.17
C LEU A 227 -24.29 34.60 -18.66
N ASP A 228 -24.81 34.03 -17.57
CA ASP A 228 -25.83 34.71 -16.79
C ASP A 228 -25.10 35.78 -15.94
N GLU A 229 -25.30 37.04 -16.32
CA GLU A 229 -25.04 38.21 -15.47
C GLU A 229 -26.17 38.35 -14.42
N GLU A 230 -25.76 38.86 -13.25
CA GLU A 230 -26.49 39.19 -12.00
C GLU A 230 -26.62 38.10 -10.92
#